data_AF-A0A534J8V6-F1
#
_entry.id   AF-A0A534J8V6-F1
#
_cell.length_a   1.000
_cell.length_b   1.000
_cell.length_c   1.000
_cell.angle_alpha   90.00
_cell.angle_beta   90.00
_cell.angle_gamma   90.00
#
_symmetry.space_group_name_H-M   'P 1'
#
loop_
_entity.id
_entity.type
_entity.pdbx_description
1 polymer ?
#
loop_
_entity_poly.entity_id
_entity_poly.type
_entity_poly.pdbx_seq_one_letter_code
_entity_poly.pdbx_strand_id
1 'polypeptide(L)'
;MDASPLAGWENFYVIIGSSAGGLTGLTFVVIALIRDAARVHPAGLHAFVTPTIVHFGAALALAAYLSMPHQSVPALSAGVGVVGLGGLSYGGLVAARLRGQGSRYVPVREDWIWNAILPTSAYGGLAASAVLMWHRPLEGLYVVGAMSLLLLFIGIRNAWDIAVWMTLHKESDTK
;
A
#
# COMPACT_ATOMS: atom_id res chain seq x y z
N MET A 1 -26.70 10.13 22.93
CA MET A 1 -25.94 9.00 22.38
C MET A 1 -24.86 9.63 21.54
N ASP A 2 -23.63 9.70 22.05
CA ASP A 2 -22.53 10.27 21.26
C ASP A 2 -22.34 9.38 20.03
N ALA A 3 -22.56 9.94 18.85
CA ALA A 3 -22.38 9.21 17.62
C ALA A 3 -20.91 8.77 17.55
N SER A 4 -20.69 7.48 17.26
CA SER A 4 -19.35 6.96 17.01
C SER A 4 -18.66 7.84 15.95
N PRO A 5 -17.38 8.25 16.14
CA PRO A 5 -16.64 9.02 15.14
C PRO A 5 -16.60 8.35 13.76
N LEU A 6 -16.80 7.03 13.70
CA LEU A 6 -16.80 6.21 12.50
C LEU A 6 -18.19 6.01 11.87
N ALA A 7 -19.25 6.56 12.45
CA ALA A 7 -20.59 6.41 11.90
C ALA A 7 -20.64 6.91 10.43
N GLY A 8 -21.05 6.04 9.51
CA GLY A 8 -21.12 6.33 8.08
C GLY A 8 -19.87 5.94 7.27
N TRP A 9 -18.81 5.47 7.92
CA TRP A 9 -17.58 5.01 7.25
C TRP A 9 -17.56 3.51 6.95
N GLU A 10 -18.57 2.76 7.38
CA GLU A 10 -18.60 1.29 7.31
C GLU A 10 -18.47 0.81 5.87
N ASN A 11 -19.31 1.33 4.98
CA ASN A 11 -19.29 0.98 3.55
C ASN A 11 -17.95 1.38 2.90
N PHE A 12 -17.38 2.52 3.28
CA PHE A 12 -16.10 2.97 2.76
C PHE A 12 -15.00 1.95 3.10
N TYR A 13 -14.86 1.56 4.38
CA TYR A 13 -13.82 0.62 4.78
C TYR A 13 -14.08 -0.81 4.27
N VAL A 14 -15.33 -1.23 4.12
CA VAL A 14 -15.66 -2.49 3.44
C VAL A 14 -15.17 -2.48 1.98
N ILE A 15 -15.38 -1.39 1.24
CA ILE A 15 -14.90 -1.25 -0.15
C ILE A 15 -13.37 -1.27 -0.21
N ILE A 16 -12.70 -0.48 0.65
CA ILE A 16 -11.24 -0.41 0.69
C ILE A 16 -10.64 -1.78 1.04
N GLY A 17 -11.12 -2.41 2.11
CA GLY A 17 -10.60 -3.69 2.58
C GLY A 17 -10.82 -4.82 1.58
N SER A 18 -12.04 -4.97 1.06
CA SER A 18 -12.36 -6.00 0.07
C SER A 18 -11.56 -5.84 -1.22
N SER A 19 -11.40 -4.61 -1.71
CA SER A 19 -10.60 -4.31 -2.90
C SER A 19 -9.13 -4.62 -2.67
N ALA A 20 -8.55 -4.17 -1.56
CA ALA A 20 -7.15 -4.43 -1.22
C ALA A 20 -6.86 -5.92 -1.05
N GLY A 21 -7.74 -6.65 -0.35
CA GLY A 21 -7.63 -8.10 -0.19
C GLY A 21 -7.78 -8.84 -1.52
N GLY A 22 -8.78 -8.48 -2.33
CA GLY A 22 -9.01 -9.07 -3.65
C GLY A 22 -7.84 -8.86 -4.61
N LEU A 23 -7.29 -7.64 -4.69
CA LEU A 23 -6.14 -7.32 -5.53
C LEU A 23 -4.85 -8.00 -5.05
N THR A 24 -4.67 -8.16 -3.74
CA THR A 24 -3.56 -8.94 -3.18
C THR A 24 -3.66 -10.40 -3.64
N GLY A 25 -4.85 -11.01 -3.52
CA GLY A 25 -5.10 -12.37 -4.01
C GLY A 25 -4.86 -12.51 -5.52
N LEU A 26 -5.36 -11.57 -6.32
CA LEU A 26 -5.14 -11.53 -7.77
C LEU A 26 -3.64 -11.45 -8.10
N THR A 27 -2.88 -10.65 -7.37
CA THR A 27 -1.42 -10.52 -7.57
C THR A 27 -0.72 -11.87 -7.37
N PHE A 28 -1.11 -12.66 -6.35
CA PHE A 28 -0.58 -14.01 -6.16
C PHE A 28 -0.95 -14.98 -7.28
N VAL A 29 -2.19 -14.91 -7.77
CA VAL A 29 -2.65 -15.72 -8.92
C VAL A 29 -1.82 -15.39 -10.16
N VAL A 30 -1.63 -14.10 -10.47
CA VAL A 30 -0.84 -13.65 -11.63
C VAL A 30 0.61 -14.16 -11.54
N ILE A 31 1.24 -14.06 -10.38
CA ILE A 31 2.61 -14.58 -10.17
C ILE A 31 2.67 -16.09 -10.39
N ALA A 32 1.69 -16.85 -9.88
CA ALA A 32 1.63 -18.30 -10.07
C ALA A 32 1.47 -18.69 -11.55
N LEU A 33 0.56 -18.02 -12.27
CA LEU A 33 0.33 -18.26 -13.70
C LEU A 33 1.56 -17.96 -14.55
N ILE A 34 2.27 -16.87 -14.27
CA ILE A 34 3.46 -16.47 -15.05
C ILE A 34 4.62 -17.43 -14.81
N ARG A 35 4.80 -17.88 -13.58
CA ARG A 35 5.80 -18.91 -13.24
C ARG A 35 5.57 -20.18 -14.06
N ASP A 36 4.32 -20.59 -14.21
CA ASP A 36 3.94 -21.80 -14.96
C ASP A 36 4.06 -21.60 -16.48
N ALA A 37 3.56 -20.47 -16.99
CA ALA A 37 3.47 -20.21 -18.43
C ALA A 37 4.81 -19.86 -19.11
N ALA A 38 5.75 -19.23 -18.39
CA ALA A 38 6.91 -18.61 -19.02
C ALA A 38 8.27 -19.09 -18.48
N ARG A 39 8.32 -19.98 -17.48
CA ARG A 39 9.56 -20.45 -16.81
C ARG A 39 10.56 -19.32 -16.48
N VAL A 40 10.07 -18.10 -16.27
CA VAL A 40 10.90 -16.93 -16.03
C VAL A 40 11.59 -17.05 -14.67
N HIS A 41 12.90 -16.78 -14.62
CA HIS A 41 13.60 -16.65 -13.36
C HIS A 41 13.11 -15.39 -12.62
N PRO A 42 12.57 -15.49 -11.40
CA PRO A 42 11.96 -14.36 -10.67
C PRO A 42 12.96 -13.30 -10.17
N ALA A 43 14.19 -13.29 -10.68
CA ALA A 43 15.24 -12.37 -10.28
C ALA A 43 14.90 -10.94 -10.71
N GLY A 44 14.34 -10.15 -9.79
CA GLY A 44 13.90 -8.76 -10.01
C GLY A 44 12.46 -8.53 -9.59
N LEU A 45 11.60 -9.56 -9.65
CA LEU A 45 10.17 -9.45 -9.36
C LEU A 45 9.87 -9.08 -7.91
N HIS A 46 10.67 -9.60 -6.97
CA HIS A 46 10.51 -9.32 -5.54
C HIS A 46 10.66 -7.84 -5.19
N ALA A 47 11.50 -7.09 -5.90
CA ALA A 47 11.75 -5.68 -5.60
C ALA A 47 10.51 -4.80 -5.86
N PHE A 48 9.66 -5.20 -6.81
CA PHE A 48 8.46 -4.45 -7.22
C PHE A 48 7.16 -5.01 -6.63
N VAL A 49 7.07 -6.33 -6.47
CA VAL A 49 5.88 -6.98 -5.89
C VAL A 49 5.76 -6.73 -4.40
N THR A 50 6.86 -6.79 -3.65
CA THR A 50 6.82 -6.70 -2.18
C THR A 50 6.23 -5.36 -1.68
N PRO A 51 6.67 -4.19 -2.20
CA PRO A 51 6.08 -2.92 -1.78
C PRO A 51 4.58 -2.82 -2.10
N THR A 52 4.17 -3.32 -3.26
CA THR A 52 2.76 -3.34 -3.70
C THR A 52 1.88 -4.11 -2.72
N ILE A 53 2.31 -5.32 -2.30
CA ILE A 53 1.60 -6.13 -1.31
C ILE A 53 1.57 -5.42 0.05
N VAL A 54 2.64 -4.74 0.45
CA VAL A 54 2.67 -3.98 1.71
C VAL A 54 1.65 -2.84 1.70
N HIS A 55 1.49 -2.12 0.58
CA HIS A 55 0.52 -1.04 0.47
C HIS A 55 -0.93 -1.55 0.49
N PHE A 56 -1.23 -2.63 -0.25
CA PHE A 56 -2.54 -3.29 -0.16
C PHE A 56 -2.80 -3.84 1.25
N GLY A 57 -1.81 -4.49 1.86
CA GLY A 57 -1.90 -5.00 3.22
C GLY A 57 -2.16 -3.90 4.24
N ALA A 58 -1.52 -2.74 4.10
CA ALA A 58 -1.78 -1.58 4.95
C ALA A 58 -3.21 -1.05 4.80
N ALA A 59 -3.71 -0.92 3.56
CA ALA A 59 -5.09 -0.49 3.30
C ALA A 59 -6.12 -1.49 3.88
N LEU A 60 -5.87 -2.79 3.73
CA LEU A 60 -6.69 -3.86 4.32
C LEU A 60 -6.66 -3.82 5.85
N ALA A 61 -5.47 -3.68 6.45
CA ALA A 61 -5.30 -3.63 7.90
C ALA A 61 -6.01 -2.41 8.51
N LEU A 62 -5.87 -1.23 7.88
CA LEU A 62 -6.60 -0.02 8.28
C LEU A 62 -8.10 -0.22 8.19
N ALA A 63 -8.60 -0.73 7.06
CA ALA A 63 -10.02 -1.00 6.87
C ALA A 63 -10.56 -1.95 7.95
N ALA A 64 -9.90 -3.09 8.17
CA ALA A 64 -10.31 -4.06 9.18
C ALA A 64 -10.29 -3.46 10.60
N TYR A 65 -9.22 -2.72 10.95
CA TYR A 65 -9.09 -2.10 12.27
C TYR A 65 -10.16 -1.04 12.52
N LEU A 66 -10.40 -0.17 11.55
CA LEU A 66 -11.37 0.92 11.63
C LEU A 66 -12.82 0.41 11.55
N SER A 67 -13.05 -0.80 11.03
CA SER A 67 -14.35 -1.47 11.10
C SER A 67 -14.62 -2.19 12.43
N MET A 68 -13.66 -2.28 13.35
CA MET A 68 -13.92 -2.85 14.68
C MET A 68 -14.88 -1.95 15.47
N PRO A 69 -15.86 -2.52 16.18
CA PRO A 69 -16.82 -1.73 16.95
C PRO A 69 -16.17 -1.05 18.16
N HIS A 70 -16.83 -0.01 18.68
CA HIS A 70 -16.46 0.68 19.94
C HIS A 70 -15.06 1.32 19.96
N GLN A 71 -14.60 1.83 18.82
CA GLN A 71 -13.33 2.56 18.73
C GLN A 71 -13.41 3.91 19.44
N SER A 72 -12.46 4.18 20.33
CA SER A 72 -12.25 5.47 20.97
C SER A 72 -11.16 6.27 20.25
N VAL A 73 -11.12 7.59 20.45
CA VAL A 73 -10.08 8.45 19.82
C VAL A 73 -8.65 7.97 20.13
N PRO A 74 -8.28 7.59 21.36
CA PRO A 74 -6.96 7.06 21.64
C PRO A 74 -6.65 5.76 20.90
N ALA A 75 -7.63 4.85 20.78
CA ALA A 75 -7.47 3.60 20.04
C ALA A 75 -7.25 3.88 18.54
N LEU A 76 -8.13 4.69 17.93
CA LEU A 76 -8.00 5.14 16.54
C LEU A 76 -6.63 5.75 16.27
N SER A 77 -6.21 6.70 17.12
CA SER A 77 -4.91 7.37 17.02
C SER A 77 -3.76 6.38 17.12
N ALA A 78 -3.80 5.44 18.07
CA ALA A 78 -2.74 4.45 18.25
C ALA A 78 -2.61 3.51 17.03
N GLY A 79 -3.73 2.94 16.55
CA GLY A 79 -3.69 2.01 15.42
C GLY A 79 -3.26 2.68 14.13
N VAL A 80 -3.83 3.85 13.82
CA VAL A 80 -3.44 4.65 12.64
C VAL A 80 -1.98 5.11 12.74
N GLY A 81 -1.55 5.52 13.94
CA GLY A 81 -0.19 5.95 14.22
C GLY A 81 0.83 4.83 14.01
N VAL A 82 0.55 3.61 14.46
CA VAL A 82 1.41 2.43 14.23
C VAL A 82 1.55 2.15 12.74
N VAL A 83 0.46 2.18 11.98
CA VAL A 83 0.51 1.98 10.52
C VAL A 83 1.30 3.10 9.83
N GLY A 84 1.07 4.35 10.21
CA GLY A 84 1.79 5.51 9.67
C GLY A 84 3.29 5.45 9.95
N LEU A 85 3.70 5.24 11.20
CA LEU A 85 5.12 5.17 11.57
C LEU A 85 5.82 3.94 11.00
N GLY A 86 5.15 2.78 11.01
CA GLY A 86 5.66 1.56 10.40
C GLY A 86 5.87 1.72 8.89
N GLY A 87 4.91 2.34 8.20
CA GLY A 87 5.00 2.62 6.77
C GLY A 87 6.05 3.67 6.41
N LEU A 88 6.24 4.72 7.23
CA LEU A 88 7.34 5.68 7.06
C LEU A 88 8.70 4.99 7.18
N SER A 89 8.86 4.11 8.18
CA SER A 89 10.08 3.32 8.38
C SER A 89 10.36 2.43 7.16
N TYR A 90 9.33 1.77 6.64
CA TYR A 90 9.41 0.98 5.42
C TYR A 90 9.74 1.83 4.18
N GLY A 91 9.11 3.00 4.02
CA GLY A 91 9.39 3.94 2.93
C GLY A 91 10.85 4.40 2.92
N GLY A 92 11.42 4.69 4.10
CA GLY A 92 12.84 4.98 4.26
C GLY A 92 13.74 3.83 3.81
N LEU A 93 13.39 2.59 4.14
CA LEU A 93 14.10 1.39 3.70
C LEU A 93 14.03 1.21 2.17
N VAL A 94 12.86 1.43 1.55
CA VAL A 94 12.70 1.36 0.09
C VAL A 94 13.52 2.45 -0.60
N ALA A 95 13.47 3.69 -0.11
CA ALA A 95 14.27 4.78 -0.64
C ALA A 95 15.78 4.52 -0.51
N ALA A 96 16.24 3.97 0.62
CA ALA A 96 17.64 3.58 0.80
C ALA A 96 18.06 2.48 -0.18
N ARG A 97 17.20 1.47 -0.41
CA ARG A 97 17.44 0.41 -1.40
C ARG A 97 17.53 0.97 -2.81
N LEU A 98 16.64 1.88 -3.21
CA LEU A 98 16.67 2.53 -4.52
C LEU A 98 17.97 3.32 -4.74
N ARG A 99 18.49 4.01 -3.71
CA ARG A 99 19.80 4.70 -3.80
C ARG A 99 20.98 3.74 -3.92
N GLY A 100 20.94 2.61 -3.23
CA GLY A 100 22.04 1.64 -3.19
C GLY A 100 22.18 0.75 -4.44
N GLN A 101 21.18 0.71 -5.32
CA GLN A 101 21.15 -0.17 -6.50
C GLN A 101 21.97 0.31 -7.71
N GLY A 102 22.71 1.42 -7.59
CA GLY A 102 23.39 2.12 -8.70
C GLY A 102 24.40 1.33 -9.55
N SER A 103 24.66 0.05 -9.26
CA SER A 103 25.49 -0.82 -10.09
C SER A 103 24.73 -1.76 -11.03
N ARG A 104 23.40 -1.94 -10.89
CA ARG A 104 22.64 -2.95 -11.66
C ARG A 104 21.39 -2.42 -12.37
N TYR A 105 20.82 -1.31 -11.90
CA TYR A 105 19.67 -0.62 -12.49
C TYR A 105 19.69 0.84 -12.05
N VAL A 106 19.45 1.78 -12.97
CA VAL A 106 19.36 3.21 -12.66
C VAL A 106 17.86 3.55 -12.49
N PRO A 107 17.39 3.90 -11.28
CA PRO A 107 15.98 4.20 -11.06
C PRO A 107 15.57 5.44 -11.86
N VAL A 108 14.48 5.33 -12.60
CA VAL A 108 13.89 6.45 -13.35
C VAL A 108 13.07 7.32 -12.37
N ARG A 109 12.75 8.55 -12.74
CA ARG A 109 11.97 9.47 -11.87
C ARG A 109 10.64 8.87 -11.42
N GLU A 110 9.98 8.12 -12.29
CA GLU A 110 8.73 7.43 -12.02
C GLU A 110 8.90 6.42 -10.88
N ASP A 111 10.01 5.68 -10.82
CA ASP A 111 10.28 4.71 -9.75
C ASP A 111 10.33 5.39 -8.39
N TRP A 112 10.95 6.58 -8.33
CA TRP A 112 11.00 7.39 -7.11
C TRP A 112 9.64 7.89 -6.66
N ILE A 113 8.85 8.39 -7.60
CA ILE A 113 7.53 8.94 -7.32
C ILE A 113 6.61 7.85 -6.75
N TRP A 114 6.52 6.72 -7.45
CA TRP A 114 5.54 5.67 -7.15
C TRP A 114 5.97 4.71 -6.05
N ASN A 115 7.27 4.47 -5.86
CA ASN A 115 7.74 3.49 -4.87
C ASN A 115 8.30 4.15 -3.59
N ALA A 116 8.61 5.44 -3.60
CA ALA A 116 9.17 6.11 -2.43
C ALA A 116 8.35 7.34 -2.00
N ILE A 117 8.21 8.35 -2.86
CA ILE A 117 7.66 9.66 -2.47
C ILE A 117 6.17 9.53 -2.11
N LEU A 118 5.34 9.02 -3.03
CA LEU A 118 3.90 8.89 -2.81
C LEU A 118 3.57 7.97 -1.63
N PRO A 119 4.12 6.75 -1.52
CA PRO A 119 3.88 5.90 -0.35
C PRO A 119 4.30 6.56 0.96
N THR A 120 5.49 7.16 1.01
CA THR A 120 5.99 7.83 2.21
C THR A 120 5.11 9.01 2.59
N SER A 121 4.60 9.77 1.62
CA SER A 121 3.64 10.86 1.87
C SER A 121 2.33 10.33 2.43
N ALA A 122 1.85 9.18 1.96
CA ALA A 122 0.63 8.55 2.45
C ALA A 122 0.80 8.12 3.91
N TYR A 123 1.90 7.44 4.23
CA TYR A 123 2.22 7.03 5.60
C TYR A 123 2.51 8.21 6.52
N GLY A 124 3.11 9.28 6.01
CA GLY A 124 3.28 10.54 6.73
C GLY A 124 1.93 11.20 7.05
N GLY A 125 0.99 11.20 6.10
CA GLY A 125 -0.37 11.66 6.32
C GLY A 125 -1.11 10.86 7.40
N LEU A 126 -0.91 9.54 7.45
CA LEU A 126 -1.45 8.69 8.53
C LEU A 126 -0.82 8.99 9.89
N ALA A 127 0.50 9.19 9.95
CA ALA A 127 1.16 9.58 11.20
C ALA A 127 0.67 10.95 11.69
N ALA A 128 0.48 11.92 10.77
CA ALA A 128 -0.07 13.22 11.10
C ALA A 128 -1.54 13.14 11.52
N SER A 129 -2.35 12.30 10.88
CA SER A 129 -3.76 12.13 11.25
C SER A 129 -3.93 11.52 12.63
N ALA A 130 -3.04 10.62 13.05
CA ALA A 130 -3.03 10.08 14.41
C ALA A 130 -2.92 11.19 15.47
N VAL A 131 -2.10 12.21 15.24
CA VAL A 131 -1.98 13.39 16.13
C VAL A 131 -3.21 14.30 15.98
N LEU A 132 -3.66 14.53 14.75
CA LEU A 132 -4.81 15.39 14.47
C LEU A 132 -6.10 14.90 15.16
N MET A 133 -6.30 13.59 15.25
CA MET A 133 -7.49 12.97 15.85
C MET A 133 -7.73 13.39 17.30
N TRP A 134 -6.69 13.73 18.06
CA TRP A 134 -6.83 14.21 19.45
C TRP A 134 -7.56 15.55 19.56
N HIS A 135 -7.47 16.37 18.52
CA HIS A 135 -8.03 17.72 18.51
C HIS A 135 -9.24 17.81 17.58
N ARG A 136 -9.19 17.08 16.46
CA ARG A 136 -10.19 17.13 15.38
C ARG A 136 -10.42 15.72 14.81
N PRO A 137 -11.20 14.87 15.49
CA PRO A 137 -11.39 13.46 15.11
C PRO A 137 -11.92 13.28 13.68
N LEU A 138 -12.92 14.07 13.28
CA LEU A 138 -13.54 13.97 11.96
C LEU A 138 -12.54 14.28 10.83
N GLU A 139 -11.77 15.36 10.99
CA GLU A 139 -10.74 15.77 10.03
C GLU A 139 -9.62 14.74 9.94
N GLY A 140 -9.21 14.17 11.08
CA GLY A 140 -8.28 13.04 11.14
C GLY A 140 -8.77 11.85 10.34
N LEU A 141 -10.05 11.49 10.45
CA LEU A 141 -10.65 10.38 9.69
C LEU A 141 -10.71 10.66 8.19
N TYR A 142 -10.98 11.89 7.76
CA TYR A 142 -10.90 12.26 6.34
C TYR A 142 -9.49 12.08 5.78
N VAL A 143 -8.46 12.46 6.54
CA VAL A 143 -7.07 12.22 6.15
C VAL A 143 -6.80 10.71 6.05
N VAL A 144 -7.25 9.91 7.02
CA VAL A 144 -7.10 8.45 6.96
C VAL A 144 -7.78 7.85 5.74
N GLY A 145 -9.00 8.27 5.43
CA GLY A 145 -9.72 7.83 4.23
C GLY A 145 -8.97 8.18 2.95
N ALA A 146 -8.50 9.43 2.83
CA ALA A 146 -7.74 9.89 1.68
C ALA A 146 -6.42 9.12 1.49
N MET A 147 -5.67 8.90 2.58
CA MET A 147 -4.40 8.18 2.53
C MET A 147 -4.60 6.68 2.27
N SER A 148 -5.69 6.08 2.75
CA SER A 148 -6.05 4.69 2.45
C SER A 148 -6.36 4.50 0.96
N LEU A 149 -7.11 5.44 0.36
CA LEU A 149 -7.34 5.47 -1.09
C LEU A 149 -6.03 5.65 -1.87
N LEU A 150 -5.17 6.56 -1.43
CA LEU A 150 -3.88 6.80 -2.07
C LEU A 150 -3.03 5.52 -2.07
N LEU A 151 -2.90 4.83 -0.94
CA LEU A 151 -2.19 3.54 -0.85
C LEU A 151 -2.80 2.49 -1.78
N LEU A 152 -4.14 2.42 -1.85
CA LEU A 152 -4.83 1.49 -2.74
C LEU A 152 -4.52 1.80 -4.22
N PHE A 153 -4.59 3.07 -4.64
CA PHE A 153 -4.29 3.46 -6.02
C PHE A 153 -2.82 3.28 -6.40
N ILE A 154 -1.90 3.57 -5.49
CA ILE A 154 -0.47 3.26 -5.68
C ILE A 154 -0.31 1.76 -5.91
N GLY A 155 -0.94 0.93 -5.07
CA GLY A 155 -0.89 -0.53 -5.23
C GLY A 155 -1.48 -1.00 -6.57
N ILE A 156 -2.62 -0.46 -6.99
CA ILE A 156 -3.25 -0.78 -8.29
C ILE A 156 -2.31 -0.42 -9.43
N ARG A 157 -1.74 0.79 -9.42
CA ARG A 157 -0.82 1.25 -10.45
C ARG A 157 0.42 0.35 -10.54
N ASN A 158 1.03 0.04 -9.39
CA ASN A 158 2.22 -0.79 -9.34
C ASN A 158 1.92 -2.24 -9.77
N ALA A 159 0.77 -2.80 -9.35
CA ALA A 159 0.34 -4.13 -9.77
C ALA A 159 0.10 -4.21 -11.29
N TRP A 160 -0.51 -3.16 -11.87
CA TRP A 160 -0.68 -3.03 -13.32
C TRP A 160 0.67 -2.99 -14.05
N ASP A 161 1.60 -2.15 -13.61
CA ASP A 161 2.91 -2.02 -14.24
C ASP A 161 3.69 -3.35 -14.19
N ILE A 162 3.60 -4.07 -13.07
CA ILE A 162 4.17 -5.42 -12.90
C ILE A 162 3.55 -6.42 -13.89
N ALA A 163 2.21 -6.44 -14.01
CA ALA A 163 1.52 -7.35 -14.92
C ALA A 163 1.87 -7.08 -16.40
N VAL A 164 1.93 -5.80 -16.80
CA VAL A 164 2.36 -5.40 -18.14
C VAL A 164 3.81 -5.78 -18.39
N TRP A 165 4.71 -5.49 -17.45
CA TRP A 165 6.12 -5.81 -17.59
C TRP A 165 6.35 -7.31 -17.82
N MET A 166 5.65 -8.16 -17.05
CA MET A 166 5.78 -9.61 -17.16
C MET A 166 5.19 -10.18 -18.46
N THR A 167 4.19 -9.55 -19.07
CA THR A 167 3.64 -10.00 -20.36
C THR A 167 4.53 -9.59 -21.54
N LEU A 168 5.23 -8.46 -21.44
CA LEU A 168 6.10 -7.94 -22.50
C LEU A 168 7.51 -8.57 -22.50
N HIS A 169 8.07 -8.94 -21.34
CA HIS A 169 9.43 -9.46 -21.22
C HIS A 169 9.52 -10.99 -21.21
N LYS A 170 8.68 -11.67 -21.99
CA LYS A 170 8.85 -13.11 -22.24
C LYS A 170 10.19 -13.30 -22.97
N GLU A 171 11.17 -13.94 -22.33
CA GLU A 171 12.43 -14.28 -22.99
C GLU A 171 12.11 -15.00 -24.31
N SER A 172 12.66 -14.50 -25.42
CA SER A 172 12.61 -15.22 -26.68
C SER A 172 13.38 -16.52 -26.47
N ASP A 173 12.67 -17.64 -26.58
CA ASP A 173 13.20 -18.99 -26.55
C ASP A 173 14.30 -19.07 -27.63
N THR A 174 15.56 -18.85 -27.22
CA THR A 174 16.70 -18.86 -28.15
C THR A 174 17.04 -20.34 -28.31
N LYS A 175 16.43 -20.95 -29.31
CA LYS A 175 16.79 -22.29 -29.80
C LYS A 175 18.15 -22.26 -30.49
#